data_AF-A0A8J1XFF0-F1
#
_entry.id   AF-A0A8J1XFF0-F1
#
_cell.length_a   1.000
_cell.length_b   1.000
_cell.length_c   1.000
_cell.angle_alpha   90.00
_cell.angle_beta   90.00
_cell.angle_gamma   90.00
#
_symmetry.space_group_name_H-M   'P 1'
#
loop_
_entity.id
_entity.type
_entity.pdbx_description
1 polymer ?
#
loop_
_entity_poly.entity_id
_entity_poly.type
_entity_poly.pdbx_seq_one_letter_code
_entity_poly.pdbx_strand_id
1 'polypeptide(L)'
;MFTLQGLQRLWLFLSNFIILPCLIGIATWYVLLPEVELECIDDFANKGDLVCKPKCQKGYFSLPDMENCRRWLGCKEISKIKEKWILGQGIVKNAHLGSWRNHSVVLNKLRFEDYRSDFNHGLKMLKKLSPSPFIVQFLGSCSDVYVTEFHRHGSLSNLEDLFISNEIFRKYDTRKYRFRTAIRYVEILDYLHNSPIGTRVMCDSNDIKKTVSQYLITDDLRMVVNDLDALPLVNHTKNLLIKCGNRELFGDFVAPEQKWPFDKNDKFDNDKMPGYDEKTDIWKIPDVFKHLISDTKGADSLKYYLFDIHKKCKSKDPKKRPSTKEILKQYYKVWKKYYDS
;
A
#
# COMPACT_ATOMS: atom_id res chain seq x y z
N MET A 1 -84.46 35.23 -2.13
CA MET A 1 -84.61 36.68 -2.35
C MET A 1 -84.02 37.00 -3.74
N PHE A 2 -84.66 37.84 -4.54
CA PHE A 2 -84.37 37.98 -5.98
C PHE A 2 -83.30 39.02 -6.31
N THR A 3 -82.47 38.71 -7.32
CA THR A 3 -82.09 39.51 -8.54
C THR A 3 -80.95 38.75 -9.24
N LEU A 4 -80.98 38.30 -10.50
CA LEU A 4 -81.12 39.01 -11.80
C LEU A 4 -80.12 40.16 -12.02
N GLN A 5 -79.63 40.48 -13.23
CA GLN A 5 -79.24 39.70 -14.44
C GLN A 5 -78.71 40.72 -15.49
N GLY A 6 -77.78 40.33 -16.36
CA GLY A 6 -77.32 41.10 -17.53
C GLY A 6 -76.02 40.48 -18.08
N LEU A 7 -75.86 39.98 -19.32
CA LEU A 7 -76.39 40.34 -20.65
C LEU A 7 -76.05 41.79 -21.04
N GLN A 8 -75.48 42.15 -22.20
CA GLN A 8 -74.95 41.44 -23.41
C GLN A 8 -73.92 42.42 -24.08
N ARG A 9 -73.16 42.25 -25.18
CA ARG A 9 -72.99 41.41 -26.42
C ARG A 9 -71.54 41.71 -26.96
N LEU A 10 -70.94 41.15 -28.03
CA LEU A 10 -70.95 39.82 -28.69
C LEU A 10 -70.01 39.83 -29.94
N TRP A 11 -69.16 38.80 -30.12
CA TRP A 11 -68.43 38.36 -31.35
C TRP A 11 -67.20 39.12 -31.93
N LEU A 12 -66.12 38.31 -32.11
CA LEU A 12 -65.22 38.14 -33.27
C LEU A 12 -64.73 39.34 -34.11
N PHE A 13 -63.40 39.46 -34.21
CA PHE A 13 -62.70 39.61 -35.50
C PHE A 13 -61.34 38.88 -35.47
N LEU A 14 -60.90 38.36 -36.62
CA LEU A 14 -59.60 37.70 -36.82
C LEU A 14 -58.63 38.66 -37.53
N SER A 15 -57.43 38.86 -36.99
CA SER A 15 -56.29 39.40 -37.74
C SER A 15 -54.96 39.00 -37.10
N ASN A 16 -54.07 38.43 -37.91
CA ASN A 16 -52.75 37.94 -37.50
C ASN A 16 -51.88 39.04 -36.86
N PHE A 17 -51.14 38.70 -35.80
CA PHE A 17 -49.80 39.24 -35.59
C PHE A 17 -48.87 38.17 -35.02
N ILE A 18 -47.61 38.19 -35.46
CA ILE A 18 -46.64 37.12 -35.27
C ILE A 18 -45.74 37.43 -34.07
N ILE A 19 -45.82 36.63 -33.00
CA ILE A 19 -44.73 36.46 -32.03
C ILE A 19 -44.61 34.97 -31.66
N LEU A 20 -43.41 34.44 -31.82
CA LEU A 20 -42.96 33.08 -31.49
C LEU A 20 -41.63 33.20 -30.72
N PRO A 21 -41.21 32.22 -29.90
CA PRO A 21 -41.90 31.68 -28.72
C PRO A 21 -41.12 32.04 -27.43
N CYS A 22 -41.76 31.93 -26.25
CA CYS A 22 -41.05 32.03 -24.96
C CYS A 22 -41.41 30.87 -24.00
N LEU A 23 -41.16 29.64 -24.47
CA LEU A 23 -41.20 28.41 -23.67
C LEU A 23 -39.96 27.55 -23.96
N ILE A 24 -38.78 28.12 -23.72
CA ILE A 24 -37.55 27.33 -23.58
C ILE A 24 -37.63 26.65 -22.21
N GLY A 25 -37.74 25.32 -22.20
CA GLY A 25 -37.90 24.56 -20.96
C GLY A 25 -36.70 24.74 -20.04
N ILE A 26 -36.97 25.02 -18.76
CA ILE A 26 -35.96 24.94 -17.69
C ILE A 26 -35.72 23.45 -17.40
N ALA A 27 -35.05 22.78 -18.32
CA ALA A 27 -34.40 21.52 -18.06
C ALA A 27 -33.25 21.80 -17.09
N THR A 28 -33.50 21.65 -15.79
CA THR A 28 -32.47 21.72 -14.76
C THR A 28 -31.46 20.60 -15.02
N TRP A 29 -30.39 20.94 -15.74
CA TRP A 29 -29.13 20.20 -15.68
C TRP A 29 -28.57 20.33 -14.27
N TYR A 30 -29.15 19.54 -13.35
CA TYR A 30 -28.41 18.97 -12.24
C TYR A 30 -27.31 18.11 -12.85
N VAL A 31 -26.19 18.77 -13.16
CA VAL A 31 -24.91 18.09 -13.33
C VAL A 31 -24.66 17.39 -12.00
N LEU A 32 -24.95 16.09 -11.97
CA LEU A 32 -24.62 15.23 -10.85
C LEU A 32 -23.09 15.27 -10.72
N LEU A 33 -22.60 16.13 -9.83
CA LEU A 33 -21.20 16.17 -9.46
C LEU A 33 -20.86 14.76 -8.96
N PRO A 34 -19.83 14.10 -9.52
CA PRO A 34 -19.51 12.73 -9.15
C PRO A 34 -19.21 12.68 -7.66
N GLU A 35 -19.98 11.87 -6.94
CA GLU A 35 -19.89 11.73 -5.48
C GLU A 35 -18.46 11.35 -5.09
N VAL A 36 -17.80 12.20 -4.31
CA VAL A 36 -16.38 12.07 -4.00
C VAL A 36 -16.21 11.00 -2.93
N GLU A 37 -15.98 9.76 -3.36
CA GLU A 37 -15.77 8.62 -2.46
C GLU A 37 -14.58 8.90 -1.51
N LEU A 38 -14.81 8.82 -0.20
CA LEU A 38 -13.80 9.11 0.83
C LEU A 38 -13.18 7.83 1.40
N GLU A 39 -11.88 7.84 1.66
CA GLU A 39 -11.24 6.97 2.65
C GLU A 39 -11.11 7.74 3.95
N CYS A 40 -11.74 7.24 5.02
CA CYS A 40 -11.64 7.80 6.37
C CYS A 40 -10.93 6.81 7.30
N ILE A 41 -10.11 7.35 8.20
CA ILE A 41 -9.22 6.59 9.09
C ILE A 41 -9.23 7.20 10.49
N ASP A 42 -9.02 6.38 11.52
CA ASP A 42 -8.84 6.86 12.89
C ASP A 42 -7.38 7.29 13.08
N ASP A 43 -7.10 8.58 13.23
CA ASP A 43 -5.75 9.10 13.44
C ASP A 43 -5.29 8.88 14.88
N PHE A 44 -4.73 7.70 15.16
CA PHE A 44 -4.28 7.33 16.50
C PHE A 44 -3.09 8.17 17.01
N ALA A 45 -2.38 8.87 16.12
CA ALA A 45 -1.37 9.85 16.50
C ALA A 45 -1.97 11.19 16.96
N ASN A 46 -3.16 11.55 16.47
CA ASN A 46 -4.02 12.63 16.98
C ASN A 46 -5.20 12.05 17.79
N LYS A 47 -4.90 11.28 18.84
CA LYS A 47 -5.85 10.73 19.84
C LYS A 47 -6.96 9.78 19.32
N GLY A 48 -7.09 9.57 18.01
CA GLY A 48 -8.17 8.83 17.36
C GLY A 48 -9.19 9.73 16.64
N ASP A 49 -8.82 10.97 16.28
CA ASP A 49 -9.68 11.85 15.48
C ASP A 49 -9.94 11.23 14.08
N LEU A 50 -11.18 11.31 13.58
CA LEU A 50 -11.55 10.74 12.28
C LEU A 50 -11.07 11.64 11.13
N VAL A 51 -10.08 11.18 10.38
CA VAL A 51 -9.46 11.91 9.26
C VAL A 51 -9.89 11.29 7.93
N CYS A 52 -10.49 12.10 7.05
CA CYS A 52 -10.95 11.67 5.72
C CYS A 52 -10.13 12.29 4.59
N LYS A 53 -9.92 11.54 3.50
CA LYS A 53 -9.37 12.03 2.23
C LYS A 53 -10.07 11.39 1.01
N PRO A 54 -10.24 12.09 -0.11
CA PRO A 54 -10.79 11.53 -1.35
C PRO A 54 -10.00 10.33 -1.86
N LYS A 55 -10.69 9.27 -2.29
CA LYS A 55 -10.07 8.14 -3.00
C LYS A 55 -9.70 8.57 -4.42
N CYS A 56 -8.42 8.48 -4.75
CA CYS A 56 -7.92 9.01 -6.02
C CYS A 56 -7.62 7.91 -7.04
N GLN A 57 -8.07 8.15 -8.27
CA GLN A 57 -7.68 7.36 -9.43
C GLN A 57 -6.18 7.49 -9.76
N LYS A 58 -5.70 6.60 -10.63
CA LYS A 58 -4.29 6.59 -11.05
C LYS A 58 -3.88 7.89 -11.76
N GLY A 59 -2.66 8.37 -11.47
CA GLY A 59 -2.20 9.69 -11.88
C GLY A 59 -2.57 10.83 -10.92
N TYR A 60 -3.35 10.54 -9.88
CA TYR A 60 -3.79 11.48 -8.85
C TYR A 60 -3.47 10.97 -7.44
N PHE A 61 -3.51 11.88 -6.45
CA PHE A 61 -3.29 11.62 -5.03
C PHE A 61 -4.14 12.57 -4.16
N SER A 62 -4.30 12.22 -2.89
CA SER A 62 -4.89 13.07 -1.84
C SER A 62 -4.09 12.89 -0.55
N LEU A 63 -4.15 13.87 0.35
CA LEU A 63 -3.65 13.76 1.72
C LEU A 63 -4.81 14.12 2.68
N PRO A 64 -4.65 13.90 3.99
CA PRO A 64 -5.50 14.56 4.98
C PRO A 64 -5.75 16.05 4.65
N ASP A 65 -6.95 16.52 4.99
CA ASP A 65 -7.43 17.90 4.79
C ASP A 65 -7.55 18.37 3.32
N MET A 66 -7.43 17.46 2.33
CA MET A 66 -7.68 17.78 0.93
C MET A 66 -9.12 17.46 0.52
N GLU A 67 -9.91 18.48 0.17
CA GLU A 67 -11.26 18.32 -0.41
C GLU A 67 -11.27 17.54 -1.74
N ASN A 68 -10.17 17.60 -2.51
CA ASN A 68 -10.13 17.20 -3.91
C ASN A 68 -8.81 16.52 -4.28
N CYS A 69 -8.89 15.42 -5.05
CA CYS A 69 -7.73 14.73 -5.64
C CYS A 69 -6.91 15.66 -6.54
N ARG A 70 -5.58 15.65 -6.39
CA ARG A 70 -4.64 16.42 -7.22
C ARG A 70 -3.83 15.50 -8.13
N ARG A 71 -3.46 15.97 -9.32
CA ARG A 71 -2.53 15.23 -10.20
C ARG A 71 -1.17 15.07 -9.54
N TRP A 72 -0.47 13.99 -9.85
CA TRP A 72 0.89 13.75 -9.37
C TRP A 72 1.83 14.92 -9.67
N LEU A 73 2.61 15.32 -8.66
CA LEU A 73 3.49 16.49 -8.69
C LEU A 73 4.59 16.34 -9.75
N GLY A 74 4.67 17.34 -10.63
CA GLY A 74 5.79 17.53 -11.55
C GLY A 74 6.86 18.46 -10.98
N CYS A 75 7.95 18.66 -11.72
CA CYS A 75 9.12 19.45 -11.31
C CYS A 75 8.77 20.83 -10.71
N LYS A 76 7.85 21.58 -11.32
CA LYS A 76 7.42 22.93 -10.87
C LYS A 76 6.73 22.96 -9.49
N GLU A 77 6.27 21.82 -8.98
CA GLU A 77 5.71 21.70 -7.64
C GLU A 77 6.66 21.02 -6.66
N ILE A 78 7.48 20.07 -7.14
CA ILE A 78 8.54 19.44 -6.34
C ILE A 78 9.62 20.46 -5.96
N SER A 79 9.97 21.39 -6.86
CA SER A 79 10.88 22.51 -6.58
C SER A 79 10.34 23.55 -5.59
N LYS A 80 9.12 23.35 -5.05
CA LYS A 80 8.50 24.19 -4.01
C LYS A 80 8.36 23.48 -2.67
N ILE A 81 8.79 22.21 -2.58
CA ILE A 81 8.78 21.47 -1.32
C ILE A 81 9.88 22.05 -0.42
N LYS A 82 9.51 22.54 0.77
CA LYS A 82 10.47 22.98 1.78
C LYS A 82 11.05 21.75 2.47
N GLU A 83 12.25 21.35 2.09
CA GLU A 83 13.00 20.28 2.74
C GLU A 83 13.33 20.67 4.19
N LYS A 84 13.35 19.68 5.09
CA LYS A 84 13.58 19.86 6.53
C LYS A 84 14.83 19.10 7.00
N TRP A 85 14.71 17.79 7.24
CA TRP A 85 15.79 16.94 7.74
C TRP A 85 15.72 15.53 7.14
N ILE A 86 16.82 14.77 7.26
CA ILE A 86 16.91 13.39 6.78
C ILE A 86 16.14 12.47 7.73
N LEU A 87 15.22 11.66 7.19
CA LEU A 87 14.48 10.62 7.90
C LEU A 87 15.22 9.27 7.89
N GLY A 88 15.99 9.00 6.82
CA GLY A 88 16.76 7.77 6.69
C GLY A 88 17.66 7.76 5.46
N GLN A 89 18.68 6.90 5.48
CA GLN A 89 19.64 6.73 4.38
C GLN A 89 19.72 5.24 4.01
N GLY A 90 19.19 4.88 2.84
CA GLY A 90 19.40 3.57 2.22
C GLY A 90 20.66 3.54 1.37
N ILE A 91 20.89 2.43 0.67
CA ILE A 91 21.96 2.32 -0.34
C ILE A 91 21.55 3.06 -1.61
N VAL A 92 20.34 2.80 -2.11
CA VAL A 92 19.79 3.40 -3.34
C VAL A 92 19.36 4.86 -3.14
N LYS A 93 18.73 5.17 -1.99
CA LYS A 93 18.01 6.43 -1.77
C LYS A 93 18.22 7.06 -0.39
N ASN A 94 18.24 8.39 -0.36
CA ASN A 94 18.10 9.18 0.87
C ASN A 94 16.64 9.64 0.99
N ALA A 95 16.04 9.44 2.17
CA ALA A 95 14.68 9.89 2.48
C ALA A 95 14.75 11.17 3.35
N HIS A 96 14.18 12.26 2.85
CA HIS A 96 14.15 13.57 3.51
C HIS A 96 12.71 13.95 3.83
N LEU A 97 12.46 14.45 5.05
CA LEU A 97 11.18 15.10 5.35
C LEU A 97 11.12 16.44 4.61
N GLY A 98 9.98 16.71 3.98
CA GLY A 98 9.66 18.01 3.41
C GLY A 98 8.27 18.49 3.83
N SER A 99 7.96 19.73 3.51
CA SER A 99 6.60 20.27 3.56
C SER A 99 6.18 20.84 2.23
N TRP A 100 4.98 20.44 1.79
CA TRP A 100 4.35 20.91 0.56
C TRP A 100 2.95 21.41 0.89
N ARG A 101 2.71 22.71 0.71
CA ARG A 101 1.43 23.37 1.07
C ARG A 101 0.95 22.99 2.49
N ASN A 102 1.84 23.12 3.47
CA ASN A 102 1.68 22.76 4.88
C ASN A 102 1.61 21.24 5.20
N HIS A 103 1.18 20.38 4.28
CA HIS A 103 1.26 18.93 4.47
C HIS A 103 2.73 18.45 4.59
N SER A 104 2.97 17.39 5.37
CA SER A 104 4.25 16.70 5.45
C SER A 104 4.37 15.65 4.35
N VAL A 105 5.54 15.57 3.71
CA VAL A 105 5.82 14.65 2.58
C VAL A 105 7.24 14.12 2.69
N VAL A 106 7.54 12.99 2.06
CA VAL A 106 8.92 12.45 1.97
C VAL A 106 9.48 12.67 0.57
N LEU A 107 10.63 13.34 0.47
CA LEU A 107 11.43 13.34 -0.76
C LEU A 107 12.41 12.16 -0.71
N ASN A 108 12.26 11.23 -1.64
CA ASN A 108 13.17 10.13 -1.86
C ASN A 108 14.10 10.52 -3.01
N LYS A 109 15.38 10.75 -2.70
CA LYS A 109 16.41 11.17 -3.66
C LYS A 109 17.33 10.00 -3.99
N LEU A 110 17.77 9.87 -5.24
CA LEU A 110 18.88 8.97 -5.60
C LEU A 110 20.11 9.32 -4.76
N ARG A 111 20.78 8.32 -4.19
CA ARG A 111 21.97 8.52 -3.33
C ARG A 111 23.28 8.50 -4.13
N PHE A 112 23.43 7.55 -5.05
CA PHE A 112 24.61 7.40 -5.91
C PHE A 112 24.17 6.97 -7.32
N GLU A 113 24.94 7.37 -8.33
CA GLU A 113 24.65 7.11 -9.75
C GLU A 113 24.53 5.62 -10.08
N ASP A 114 25.38 4.79 -9.46
CA ASP A 114 25.42 3.33 -9.66
C ASP A 114 24.07 2.63 -9.39
N TYR A 115 23.23 3.20 -8.52
CA TYR A 115 21.90 2.68 -8.17
C TYR A 115 20.75 3.35 -8.94
N ARG A 116 21.05 4.12 -10.00
CA ARG A 116 20.04 4.75 -10.87
C ARG A 116 19.08 3.72 -11.48
N SER A 117 19.55 2.49 -11.75
CA SER A 117 18.71 1.41 -12.26
C SER A 117 17.63 1.00 -11.25
N ASP A 118 18.04 0.67 -10.03
CA ASP A 118 17.20 0.23 -8.91
C ASP A 118 16.22 1.32 -8.49
N PHE A 119 16.68 2.57 -8.40
CA PHE A 119 15.83 3.74 -8.12
C PHE A 119 14.74 3.93 -9.18
N ASN A 120 15.09 3.81 -10.46
CA ASN A 120 14.12 3.87 -11.56
C ASN A 120 13.18 2.67 -11.57
N HIS A 121 13.63 1.48 -11.16
CA HIS A 121 12.76 0.31 -10.98
C HIS A 121 11.77 0.54 -9.84
N GLY A 122 12.22 0.96 -8.65
CA GLY A 122 11.36 1.30 -7.51
C GLY A 122 10.30 2.36 -7.87
N LEU A 123 10.72 3.46 -8.50
CA LEU A 123 9.82 4.50 -9.01
C LEU A 123 8.80 3.98 -10.04
N LYS A 124 9.23 3.05 -10.91
CA LYS A 124 8.39 2.40 -11.93
C LYS A 124 7.42 1.39 -11.31
N MET A 125 7.81 0.68 -10.25
CA MET A 125 6.93 -0.20 -9.48
C MET A 125 5.89 0.62 -8.73
N LEU A 126 6.32 1.64 -7.99
CA LEU A 126 5.48 2.57 -7.24
C LEU A 126 4.38 3.18 -8.12
N LYS A 127 4.75 3.83 -9.23
CA LYS A 127 3.79 4.37 -10.22
C LYS A 127 2.85 3.33 -10.85
N LYS A 128 3.25 2.05 -10.89
CA LYS A 128 2.45 0.96 -11.47
C LYS A 128 1.54 0.27 -10.44
N LEU A 129 1.94 0.21 -9.17
CA LEU A 129 1.22 -0.43 -8.08
C LEU A 129 0.35 0.57 -7.29
N SER A 130 0.59 1.88 -7.39
CA SER A 130 -0.37 2.91 -6.97
C SER A 130 -1.51 3.11 -7.99
N PRO A 131 -2.71 3.54 -7.54
CA PRO A 131 -3.16 3.59 -6.15
C PRO A 131 -3.48 2.17 -5.63
N SER A 132 -3.12 1.90 -4.38
CA SER A 132 -3.45 0.66 -3.67
C SER A 132 -3.24 0.88 -2.18
N PRO A 133 -4.14 0.42 -1.29
CA PRO A 133 -3.99 0.59 0.16
C PRO A 133 -2.84 -0.25 0.75
N PHE A 134 -2.20 -1.10 -0.06
CA PHE A 134 -1.05 -1.91 0.34
C PHE A 134 0.30 -1.21 0.12
N ILE A 135 0.32 -0.13 -0.67
CA ILE A 135 1.53 0.56 -1.11
C ILE A 135 1.54 1.98 -0.54
N VAL A 136 2.71 2.49 -0.15
CA VAL A 136 2.87 3.90 0.21
C VAL A 136 2.32 4.81 -0.91
N GLN A 137 1.57 5.86 -0.56
CA GLN A 137 0.96 6.68 -1.60
C GLN A 137 2.00 7.50 -2.35
N PHE A 138 1.99 7.40 -3.67
CA PHE A 138 2.85 8.16 -4.57
C PHE A 138 2.26 9.55 -4.84
N LEU A 139 3.05 10.60 -4.59
CA LEU A 139 2.65 12.00 -4.77
C LEU A 139 3.20 12.60 -6.06
N GLY A 140 4.40 12.22 -6.52
CA GLY A 140 4.99 12.78 -7.74
C GLY A 140 6.47 12.46 -7.96
N SER A 141 7.04 12.93 -9.07
CA SER A 141 8.46 12.73 -9.38
C SER A 141 9.03 13.76 -10.35
N CYS A 142 10.30 14.14 -10.15
CA CYS A 142 11.08 14.96 -11.06
C CYS A 142 12.54 14.50 -11.05
N SER A 143 13.06 14.03 -12.20
CA SER A 143 14.41 13.46 -12.31
C SER A 143 14.67 12.45 -11.17
N ASP A 144 15.81 12.59 -10.48
CA ASP A 144 16.28 11.76 -9.37
C ASP A 144 15.59 11.99 -8.02
N VAL A 145 14.37 12.54 -8.03
CA VAL A 145 13.55 12.75 -6.84
C VAL A 145 12.13 12.24 -7.07
N TYR A 146 11.64 11.41 -6.15
CA TYR A 146 10.21 11.08 -6.06
C TYR A 146 9.63 11.35 -4.68
N VAL A 147 8.34 11.66 -4.64
CA VAL A 147 7.65 12.12 -3.44
C VAL A 147 6.59 11.11 -3.02
N THR A 148 6.56 10.80 -1.73
CA THR A 148 5.56 9.91 -1.10
C THR A 148 4.88 10.59 0.09
N GLU A 149 3.72 10.06 0.48
CA GLU A 149 3.03 10.43 1.72
C GLU A 149 3.96 10.15 2.93
N PHE A 150 3.89 11.02 3.93
CA PHE A 150 4.62 10.86 5.18
C PHE A 150 3.75 10.12 6.20
N HIS A 151 4.34 9.16 6.91
CA HIS A 151 3.68 8.42 7.99
C HIS A 151 4.51 8.58 9.26
N ARG A 152 3.87 9.03 10.34
CA ARG A 152 4.55 9.53 11.56
C ARG A 152 5.33 8.45 12.31
N HIS A 153 4.87 7.21 12.23
CA HIS A 153 5.47 6.07 12.94
C HIS A 153 6.67 5.47 12.19
N GLY A 154 6.87 5.83 10.92
CA GLY A 154 8.01 5.41 10.13
C GLY A 154 8.06 3.90 9.89
N SER A 155 9.25 3.33 9.99
CA SER A 155 9.54 1.92 9.68
C SER A 155 8.85 0.95 10.64
N LEU A 156 8.36 -0.17 10.10
CA LEU A 156 7.82 -1.30 10.87
C LEU A 156 8.84 -1.92 11.83
N SER A 157 10.15 -1.67 11.65
CA SER A 157 11.17 -2.01 12.66
C SER A 157 10.93 -1.37 14.03
N ASN A 158 10.18 -0.27 14.08
CA ASN A 158 9.97 0.54 15.27
C ASN A 158 8.70 0.11 16.04
N LEU A 159 8.06 -1.00 15.65
CA LEU A 159 6.76 -1.41 16.20
C LEU A 159 6.80 -1.69 17.71
N GLU A 160 7.86 -2.32 18.21
CA GLU A 160 8.03 -2.57 19.65
C GLU A 160 8.31 -1.26 20.40
N ASP A 161 9.21 -0.43 19.89
CA ASP A 161 9.53 0.88 20.48
C ASP A 161 8.29 1.79 20.54
N LEU A 162 7.43 1.75 19.52
CA LEU A 162 6.17 2.50 19.47
C LEU A 162 5.22 2.12 20.61
N PHE A 163 5.16 0.83 20.99
CA PHE A 163 4.31 0.35 22.07
C PHE A 163 4.93 0.49 23.46
N ILE A 164 6.26 0.43 23.57
CA ILE A 164 6.99 0.56 24.84
C ILE A 164 7.14 2.03 25.24
N SER A 165 7.51 2.91 24.30
CA SER A 165 7.89 4.31 24.59
C SER A 165 6.73 5.31 24.60
N ASN A 166 5.52 4.91 24.18
CA ASN A 166 4.39 5.83 24.06
C ASN A 166 3.10 5.25 24.64
N GLU A 167 2.62 5.86 25.73
CA GLU A 167 1.42 5.45 26.47
C GLU A 167 0.14 5.46 25.62
N ILE A 168 0.04 6.38 24.65
CA ILE A 168 -1.11 6.47 23.73
C ILE A 168 -1.15 5.24 22.82
N PHE A 169 0.00 4.69 22.44
CA PHE A 169 0.08 3.50 21.59
C PHE A 169 0.07 2.19 22.37
N ARG A 170 0.57 2.18 23.61
CA ARG A 170 0.61 0.99 24.48
C ARG A 170 -0.74 0.30 24.66
N LYS A 171 -1.86 1.05 24.66
CA LYS A 171 -3.23 0.48 24.69
C LYS A 171 -3.64 -0.28 23.43
N TYR A 172 -2.98 -0.04 22.30
CA TYR A 172 -3.20 -0.78 21.04
C TYR A 172 -2.32 -2.02 20.92
N ASP A 173 -1.30 -2.18 21.77
CA ASP A 173 -0.53 -3.43 21.85
C ASP A 173 -1.40 -4.56 22.39
N THR A 174 -2.07 -5.23 21.46
CA THR A 174 -2.99 -6.31 21.73
C THR A 174 -2.74 -7.46 20.77
N ARG A 175 -2.98 -8.67 21.23
CA ARG A 175 -2.97 -9.89 20.40
C ARG A 175 -3.93 -9.78 19.20
N LYS A 176 -5.01 -8.99 19.30
CA LYS A 176 -5.94 -8.67 18.19
C LYS A 176 -5.26 -7.78 17.17
N TYR A 177 -4.69 -6.65 17.59
CA TYR A 177 -3.95 -5.75 16.71
C TYR A 177 -2.78 -6.44 16.01
N ARG A 178 -1.85 -7.06 16.75
CA ARG A 178 -0.64 -7.68 16.17
C ARG A 178 -0.97 -8.79 15.17
N PHE A 179 -2.05 -9.54 15.40
CA PHE A 179 -2.51 -10.53 14.43
C PHE A 179 -3.13 -9.88 13.18
N ARG A 180 -3.80 -8.74 13.30
CA ARG A 180 -4.23 -7.93 12.14
C ARG A 180 -3.03 -7.41 11.34
N THR A 181 -1.95 -6.98 12.01
CA THR A 181 -0.68 -6.59 11.37
C THR A 181 -0.02 -7.77 10.65
N ALA A 182 -0.04 -8.98 11.24
CA ALA A 182 0.48 -10.19 10.61
C ALA A 182 -0.41 -10.69 9.45
N ILE A 183 -1.73 -10.47 9.50
CA ILE A 183 -2.64 -10.63 8.36
C ILE A 183 -2.26 -9.65 7.25
N ARG A 184 -2.11 -8.36 7.58
CA ARG A 184 -1.80 -7.29 6.64
C ARG A 184 -0.52 -7.55 5.85
N TYR A 185 0.52 -8.09 6.49
CA TYR A 185 1.74 -8.53 5.82
C TYR A 185 1.45 -9.53 4.69
N VAL A 186 0.60 -10.54 4.93
CA VAL A 186 0.24 -11.55 3.91
C VAL A 186 -0.74 -10.97 2.87
N GLU A 187 -1.59 -10.00 3.22
CA GLU A 187 -2.41 -9.26 2.25
C GLU A 187 -1.53 -8.48 1.24
N ILE A 188 -0.46 -7.84 1.72
CA ILE A 188 0.50 -7.13 0.85
C ILE A 188 1.23 -8.13 -0.06
N LEU A 189 1.66 -9.29 0.46
CA LEU A 189 2.24 -10.35 -0.37
C LEU A 189 1.25 -10.87 -1.42
N ASP A 190 -0.04 -11.07 -1.08
CA ASP A 190 -1.04 -11.48 -2.08
C ASP A 190 -1.19 -10.42 -3.19
N TYR A 191 -1.20 -9.13 -2.84
CA TYR A 191 -1.24 -8.04 -3.81
C TYR A 191 0.00 -8.00 -4.72
N LEU A 192 1.19 -8.29 -4.19
CA LEU A 192 2.43 -8.38 -4.99
C LEU A 192 2.43 -9.64 -5.89
N HIS A 193 2.01 -10.79 -5.36
CA HIS A 193 2.00 -12.07 -6.08
C HIS A 193 0.93 -12.10 -7.19
N ASN A 194 -0.16 -11.34 -7.03
CA ASN A 194 -1.27 -11.21 -7.99
C ASN A 194 -1.33 -9.82 -8.64
N SER A 195 -0.22 -9.07 -8.67
CA SER A 195 -0.26 -7.65 -9.02
C SER A 195 -0.72 -7.39 -10.47
N PRO A 196 -1.28 -6.19 -10.78
CA PRO A 196 -1.68 -5.81 -12.13
C PRO A 196 -0.51 -5.70 -13.14
N ILE A 197 0.73 -5.97 -12.71
CA ILE A 197 1.93 -6.01 -13.54
C ILE A 197 2.67 -7.37 -13.45
N GLY A 198 1.92 -8.43 -13.14
CA GLY A 198 2.42 -9.80 -12.96
C GLY A 198 2.99 -10.06 -11.57
N THR A 199 3.33 -11.31 -11.28
CA THR A 199 3.82 -11.76 -9.97
C THR A 199 5.14 -11.09 -9.60
N ARG A 200 5.15 -10.37 -8.47
CA ARG A 200 6.31 -9.68 -7.89
C ARG A 200 6.80 -10.42 -6.66
N VAL A 201 8.10 -10.55 -6.52
CA VAL A 201 8.76 -11.18 -5.35
C VAL A 201 9.43 -10.11 -4.51
N MET A 202 9.27 -10.15 -3.19
CA MET A 202 9.77 -9.13 -2.26
C MET A 202 11.25 -9.35 -1.94
N CYS A 203 12.14 -9.18 -2.92
CA CYS A 203 13.51 -9.70 -2.84
C CYS A 203 14.38 -9.10 -1.72
N ASP A 204 14.17 -7.85 -1.30
CA ASP A 204 15.03 -7.17 -0.32
C ASP A 204 14.67 -7.52 1.13
N SER A 205 14.64 -8.83 1.42
CA SER A 205 14.10 -9.47 2.63
C SER A 205 14.96 -10.66 3.07
N ASN A 206 16.27 -10.45 3.21
CA ASN A 206 17.23 -11.52 3.51
C ASN A 206 17.33 -11.87 5.02
N ASP A 207 16.92 -10.95 5.89
CA ASP A 207 16.77 -11.15 7.33
C ASP A 207 15.54 -10.40 7.86
N ILE A 208 15.14 -10.63 9.12
CA ILE A 208 13.93 -10.03 9.69
C ILE A 208 13.99 -8.50 9.80
N LYS A 209 15.13 -7.93 10.22
CA LYS A 209 15.32 -6.47 10.38
C LYS A 209 15.30 -5.77 9.03
N LYS A 210 15.93 -6.37 8.02
CA LYS A 210 15.86 -5.88 6.65
C LYS A 210 14.44 -6.01 6.08
N THR A 211 13.76 -7.13 6.32
CA THR A 211 12.37 -7.34 5.87
C THR A 211 11.42 -6.28 6.42
N VAL A 212 11.38 -6.05 7.74
CA VAL A 212 10.45 -5.07 8.31
C VAL A 212 10.77 -3.62 7.91
N SER A 213 12.04 -3.28 7.69
CA SER A 213 12.41 -1.92 7.25
C SER A 213 11.98 -1.58 5.81
N GLN A 214 11.36 -2.51 5.07
CA GLN A 214 10.77 -2.21 3.76
C GLN A 214 9.31 -1.69 3.87
N TYR A 215 8.73 -1.74 5.07
CA TYR A 215 7.33 -1.40 5.36
C TYR A 215 7.23 -0.19 6.29
N LEU A 216 6.16 0.59 6.15
CA LEU A 216 5.82 1.70 7.04
C LEU A 216 4.57 1.39 7.85
N ILE A 217 4.52 1.92 9.07
CA ILE A 217 3.33 1.98 9.92
C ILE A 217 2.62 3.31 9.62
N THR A 218 1.36 3.24 9.19
CA THR A 218 0.52 4.42 8.94
C THR A 218 -0.07 4.98 10.23
N ASP A 219 -0.59 6.20 10.19
CA ASP A 219 -1.08 6.93 11.38
C ASP A 219 -2.35 6.30 12.00
N ASP A 220 -3.06 5.46 11.24
CA ASP A 220 -4.16 4.58 11.68
C ASP A 220 -3.69 3.13 11.99
N LEU A 221 -2.38 2.95 12.20
CA LEU A 221 -1.72 1.70 12.55
C LEU A 221 -1.96 0.54 11.56
N ARG A 222 -2.23 0.84 10.28
CA ARG A 222 -2.07 -0.15 9.20
C ARG A 222 -0.59 -0.27 8.80
N MET A 223 -0.31 -1.26 7.96
CA MET A 223 0.99 -1.47 7.32
C MET A 223 0.84 -1.27 5.81
N VAL A 224 1.83 -0.59 5.21
CA VAL A 224 2.04 -0.46 3.76
C VAL A 224 3.49 -0.83 3.42
N VAL A 225 3.74 -1.36 2.23
CA VAL A 225 5.11 -1.49 1.70
C VAL A 225 5.54 -0.17 1.05
N ASN A 226 6.77 0.25 1.34
CA ASN A 226 7.36 1.51 0.88
C ASN A 226 8.57 1.28 -0.02
N ASP A 227 9.43 0.33 0.32
CA ASP A 227 10.57 -0.01 -0.52
C ASP A 227 10.16 -1.01 -1.61
N LEU A 228 10.41 -0.66 -2.87
CA LEU A 228 9.95 -1.38 -4.06
C LEU A 228 11.08 -1.57 -5.10
N ASP A 229 12.31 -1.19 -4.74
CA ASP A 229 13.45 -1.12 -5.66
C ASP A 229 13.82 -2.51 -6.20
N ALA A 230 13.65 -3.56 -5.40
CA ALA A 230 13.92 -4.96 -5.76
C ALA A 230 12.64 -5.81 -5.88
N LEU A 231 11.77 -5.48 -6.85
CA LEU A 231 10.59 -6.30 -7.21
C LEU A 231 10.69 -6.89 -8.62
N PRO A 232 11.49 -7.97 -8.83
CA PRO A 232 11.58 -8.65 -10.12
C PRO A 232 10.26 -9.35 -10.49
N LEU A 233 10.11 -9.69 -11.78
CA LEU A 233 8.91 -10.33 -12.33
C LEU A 233 9.11 -11.84 -12.46
N VAL A 234 8.25 -12.63 -11.81
CA VAL A 234 8.08 -14.04 -12.12
C VAL A 234 7.00 -14.20 -13.20
N ASN A 235 7.22 -15.08 -14.17
CA ASN A 235 6.20 -15.47 -15.14
C ASN A 235 6.32 -16.96 -15.47
N HIS A 236 5.56 -17.78 -14.72
CA HIS A 236 5.50 -19.23 -14.87
C HIS A 236 5.17 -19.69 -16.30
N THR A 237 4.25 -19.01 -17.00
CA THR A 237 3.90 -19.32 -18.40
C THR A 237 5.05 -19.12 -19.39
N LYS A 238 6.01 -18.24 -19.07
CA LYS A 238 7.22 -17.99 -19.87
C LYS A 238 8.48 -18.64 -19.28
N ASN A 239 8.34 -19.46 -18.23
CA ASN A 239 9.43 -19.99 -17.41
C ASN A 239 10.43 -18.91 -16.93
N LEU A 240 9.93 -17.69 -16.69
CA LEU A 240 10.74 -16.59 -16.17
C LEU A 240 10.81 -16.67 -14.65
N LEU A 241 11.94 -17.14 -14.16
CA LEU A 241 12.31 -17.18 -12.75
C LEU A 241 13.23 -16.00 -12.40
N ILE A 242 13.42 -15.73 -11.11
CA ILE A 242 14.14 -14.56 -10.59
C ILE A 242 15.32 -14.97 -9.69
N LYS A 243 16.20 -14.00 -9.40
CA LYS A 243 17.22 -14.09 -8.35
C LYS A 243 17.23 -12.77 -7.56
N CYS A 244 17.35 -12.84 -6.24
CA CYS A 244 17.37 -11.68 -5.36
C CYS A 244 18.79 -11.10 -5.21
N GLY A 245 19.29 -10.49 -6.28
CA GLY A 245 20.64 -9.92 -6.36
C GLY A 245 21.70 -10.89 -6.88
N ASN A 246 22.94 -10.42 -6.96
CA ASN A 246 24.08 -11.08 -7.61
C ASN A 246 25.13 -11.60 -6.60
N ARG A 247 24.75 -11.85 -5.35
CA ARG A 247 25.63 -12.35 -4.27
C ARG A 247 25.01 -13.59 -3.63
N GLU A 248 25.84 -14.45 -3.07
CA GLU A 248 25.38 -15.62 -2.32
C GLU A 248 24.54 -15.22 -1.09
N LEU A 249 23.50 -15.99 -0.79
CA LEU A 249 22.58 -15.75 0.32
C LEU A 249 22.68 -16.88 1.36
N PHE A 250 22.79 -16.49 2.63
CA PHE A 250 23.11 -17.37 3.76
C PHE A 250 22.06 -17.29 4.88
N GLY A 251 22.15 -18.18 5.87
CA GLY A 251 21.21 -18.28 6.99
C GLY A 251 19.87 -18.92 6.59
N ASP A 252 18.96 -19.12 7.55
CA ASP A 252 17.71 -19.89 7.34
C ASP A 252 16.45 -19.03 7.17
N PHE A 253 16.61 -17.70 7.20
CA PHE A 253 15.54 -16.75 6.89
C PHE A 253 15.25 -16.71 5.37
N VAL A 254 16.30 -16.75 4.53
CA VAL A 254 16.14 -16.99 3.08
C VAL A 254 15.70 -18.43 2.82
N ALA A 255 14.94 -18.64 1.73
CA ALA A 255 14.44 -19.98 1.40
C ALA A 255 15.57 -20.89 0.92
N PRO A 256 15.46 -22.24 1.08
CA PRO A 256 16.54 -23.17 0.73
C PRO A 256 17.04 -23.05 -0.71
N GLU A 257 16.14 -22.80 -1.66
CA GLU A 257 16.43 -22.60 -3.08
C GLU A 257 17.09 -21.24 -3.41
N GLN A 258 17.19 -20.33 -2.44
CA GLN A 258 17.97 -19.10 -2.58
C GLN A 258 19.47 -19.28 -2.25
N LYS A 259 19.83 -20.43 -1.67
CA LYS A 259 21.22 -20.76 -1.28
C LYS A 259 21.94 -21.45 -2.43
N TRP A 260 23.27 -21.33 -2.47
CA TRP A 260 24.10 -22.04 -3.42
C TRP A 260 23.88 -23.57 -3.31
N PRO A 261 23.46 -24.26 -4.40
CA PRO A 261 23.02 -25.66 -4.31
C PRO A 261 24.09 -26.70 -4.68
N PHE A 262 25.31 -26.26 -5.03
CA PHE A 262 26.43 -27.10 -5.44
C PHE A 262 27.31 -27.49 -4.24
N ASP A 263 28.52 -28.02 -4.46
CA ASP A 263 29.37 -28.44 -3.34
C ASP A 263 29.87 -27.23 -2.52
N LYS A 264 30.20 -27.46 -1.25
CA LYS A 264 30.76 -26.41 -0.36
C LYS A 264 32.14 -25.91 -0.82
N ASN A 265 32.84 -26.70 -1.63
CA ASN A 265 34.12 -26.34 -2.24
C ASN A 265 33.93 -25.60 -3.58
N ASP A 266 32.74 -25.66 -4.19
CA ASP A 266 32.43 -24.89 -5.41
C ASP A 266 32.23 -23.41 -5.05
N LYS A 267 33.11 -22.54 -5.54
CA LYS A 267 32.95 -21.09 -5.39
C LYS A 267 31.64 -20.63 -6.04
N PHE A 268 30.85 -19.85 -5.28
CA PHE A 268 29.61 -19.24 -5.79
C PHE A 268 29.81 -18.52 -7.13
N ASP A 269 28.94 -18.86 -8.07
CA ASP A 269 28.87 -18.30 -9.41
C ASP A 269 27.41 -17.90 -9.68
N ASN A 270 27.16 -16.60 -9.82
CA ASN A 270 25.83 -16.07 -10.03
C ASN A 270 25.17 -16.67 -11.28
N ASP A 271 25.92 -16.94 -12.34
CA ASP A 271 25.33 -17.33 -13.63
C ASP A 271 25.01 -18.83 -13.68
N LYS A 272 25.59 -19.61 -12.75
CA LYS A 272 25.19 -21.00 -12.44
C LYS A 272 24.08 -21.10 -11.39
N MET A 273 23.86 -20.06 -10.58
CA MET A 273 22.83 -20.07 -9.54
C MET A 273 21.42 -20.22 -10.17
N PRO A 274 20.64 -21.27 -9.81
CA PRO A 274 19.30 -21.44 -10.34
C PRO A 274 18.36 -20.29 -9.97
N GLY A 275 17.43 -19.97 -10.88
CA GLY A 275 16.33 -19.05 -10.59
C GLY A 275 15.26 -19.71 -9.71
N TYR A 276 14.54 -18.88 -8.97
CA TYR A 276 13.43 -19.25 -8.09
C TYR A 276 12.21 -18.32 -8.29
N ASP A 277 11.13 -18.56 -7.53
CA ASP A 277 9.82 -17.92 -7.72
C ASP A 277 9.29 -17.22 -6.45
N GLU A 278 8.00 -16.86 -6.44
CA GLU A 278 7.37 -16.15 -5.33
C GLU A 278 7.23 -16.98 -4.04
N LYS A 279 7.53 -18.29 -4.08
CA LYS A 279 7.53 -19.16 -2.91
C LYS A 279 8.65 -18.84 -1.92
N THR A 280 9.65 -18.04 -2.33
CA THR A 280 10.66 -17.47 -1.43
C THR A 280 10.06 -16.51 -0.38
N ASP A 281 9.04 -15.73 -0.74
CA ASP A 281 8.32 -14.88 0.21
C ASP A 281 7.46 -15.74 1.16
N ILE A 282 6.83 -16.79 0.62
CA ILE A 282 6.01 -17.73 1.40
C ILE A 282 6.82 -18.38 2.53
N TRP A 283 8.09 -18.75 2.27
CA TRP A 283 9.00 -19.30 3.27
C TRP A 283 9.22 -18.38 4.48
N LYS A 284 9.16 -17.06 4.30
CA LYS A 284 9.47 -16.03 5.31
C LYS A 284 8.28 -15.67 6.20
N ILE A 285 7.05 -15.98 5.75
CA ILE A 285 5.81 -15.65 6.47
C ILE A 285 5.79 -16.11 7.94
N PRO A 286 6.24 -17.33 8.32
CA PRO A 286 6.22 -17.77 9.72
C PRO A 286 7.14 -16.97 10.65
N ASP A 287 8.32 -16.54 10.16
CA ASP A 287 9.28 -15.78 10.97
C ASP A 287 8.84 -14.33 11.15
N VAL A 288 8.30 -13.72 10.09
CA VAL A 288 7.69 -12.39 10.15
C VAL A 288 6.44 -12.41 11.04
N PHE A 289 5.61 -13.46 10.96
CA PHE A 289 4.50 -13.68 11.89
C PHE A 289 4.99 -13.77 13.34
N LYS A 290 6.02 -14.58 13.62
CA LYS A 290 6.57 -14.73 14.98
C LYS A 290 7.06 -13.40 15.53
N HIS A 291 7.76 -12.61 14.71
CA HIS A 291 8.24 -11.29 15.08
C HIS A 291 7.08 -10.30 15.36
N LEU A 292 6.09 -10.22 14.48
CA LEU A 292 4.97 -9.28 14.63
C LEU A 292 4.07 -9.59 15.82
N ILE A 293 3.79 -10.88 16.09
CA ILE A 293 3.03 -11.32 17.26
C ILE A 293 3.82 -11.12 18.57
N SER A 294 5.15 -11.24 18.50
CA SER A 294 6.05 -11.14 19.65
C SER A 294 5.65 -12.14 20.76
N ASP A 295 6.10 -11.93 21.99
CA ASP A 295 5.69 -12.75 23.14
C ASP A 295 4.55 -12.09 23.95
N THR A 296 3.58 -11.52 23.21
CA THR A 296 2.35 -10.98 23.79
C THR A 296 1.47 -12.06 24.43
N LYS A 297 0.70 -11.70 25.47
CA LYS A 297 -0.09 -12.65 26.26
C LYS A 297 -1.04 -13.48 25.38
N GLY A 298 -0.79 -14.79 25.33
CA GLY A 298 -1.57 -15.73 24.53
C GLY A 298 -1.15 -15.85 23.06
N ALA A 299 0.00 -15.30 22.66
CA ALA A 299 0.64 -15.50 21.36
C ALA A 299 0.70 -16.99 20.96
N ASP A 300 1.05 -17.87 21.91
CA ASP A 300 1.25 -19.30 21.65
C ASP A 300 -0.01 -20.02 21.19
N SER A 301 -1.20 -19.53 21.56
CA SER A 301 -2.46 -20.05 21.02
C SER A 301 -2.57 -19.80 19.50
N LEU A 302 -2.15 -18.63 19.02
CA LEU A 302 -2.10 -18.34 17.57
C LEU A 302 -0.98 -19.13 16.89
N LYS A 303 0.21 -19.26 17.54
CA LYS A 303 1.31 -20.12 17.05
C LYS A 303 0.83 -21.57 16.87
N TYR A 304 0.02 -22.09 17.80
CA TYR A 304 -0.59 -23.43 17.72
C TYR A 304 -1.61 -23.56 16.57
N TYR A 305 -2.61 -22.68 16.46
CA TYR A 305 -3.64 -22.79 15.41
C TYR A 305 -3.12 -22.57 13.99
N LEU A 306 -1.96 -21.94 13.84
CA LEU A 306 -1.31 -21.69 12.55
C LEU A 306 -0.13 -22.64 12.27
N PHE A 307 0.19 -23.55 13.19
CA PHE A 307 1.32 -24.48 13.08
C PHE A 307 1.33 -25.25 11.76
N ASP A 308 0.21 -25.84 11.35
CA ASP A 308 0.15 -26.64 10.12
C ASP A 308 0.32 -25.81 8.84
N ILE A 309 -0.18 -24.57 8.80
CA ILE A 309 0.01 -23.70 7.63
C ILE A 309 1.43 -23.14 7.58
N HIS A 310 2.01 -22.76 8.73
CA HIS A 310 3.41 -22.35 8.83
C HIS A 310 4.39 -23.47 8.51
N LYS A 311 4.10 -24.71 8.93
CA LYS A 311 4.87 -25.91 8.59
C LYS A 311 4.86 -26.18 7.08
N LYS A 312 3.74 -25.93 6.40
CA LYS A 312 3.66 -25.99 4.92
C LYS A 312 4.45 -24.86 4.25
N CYS A 313 4.44 -23.64 4.80
CA CYS A 313 5.32 -22.56 4.34
C CYS A 313 6.80 -22.92 4.46
N LYS A 314 7.21 -23.67 5.50
CA LYS A 314 8.57 -24.20 5.68
C LYS A 314 8.85 -25.53 4.96
N SER A 315 8.10 -25.87 3.92
CA SER A 315 8.49 -26.95 3.01
C SER A 315 9.81 -26.62 2.29
N LYS A 316 10.78 -27.54 2.30
CA LYS A 316 11.99 -27.43 1.49
C LYS A 316 11.68 -27.39 -0.01
N ASP A 317 10.69 -28.17 -0.45
CA ASP A 317 10.15 -28.15 -1.80
C ASP A 317 9.21 -26.94 -1.99
N PRO A 318 9.53 -25.96 -2.87
CA PRO A 318 8.70 -24.78 -3.07
C PRO A 318 7.29 -25.09 -3.57
N LYS A 319 7.12 -26.16 -4.38
CA LYS A 319 5.84 -26.52 -5.00
C LYS A 319 4.82 -27.04 -3.98
N LYS A 320 5.29 -27.48 -2.81
CA LYS A 320 4.46 -27.89 -1.66
C LYS A 320 4.13 -26.73 -0.70
N ARG A 321 4.66 -25.53 -0.93
CA ARG A 321 4.30 -24.33 -0.14
C ARG A 321 2.97 -23.75 -0.65
N PRO A 322 2.08 -23.31 0.25
CA PRO A 322 0.78 -22.76 -0.11
C PRO A 322 0.90 -21.47 -0.94
N SER A 323 -0.21 -21.03 -1.53
CA SER A 323 -0.39 -19.65 -1.97
C SER A 323 -0.68 -18.71 -0.79
N THR A 324 -0.40 -17.43 -0.96
CA THR A 324 -0.86 -16.33 -0.08
C THR A 324 -2.36 -16.43 0.23
N LYS A 325 -3.20 -16.75 -0.76
CA LYS A 325 -4.66 -16.89 -0.60
C LYS A 325 -5.04 -18.03 0.35
N GLU A 326 -4.34 -19.16 0.30
CA GLU A 326 -4.57 -20.26 1.24
C GLU A 326 -4.12 -19.90 2.67
N ILE A 327 -3.04 -19.15 2.82
CA ILE A 327 -2.57 -18.66 4.12
C ILE A 327 -3.59 -17.67 4.71
N LEU A 328 -4.02 -16.68 3.94
CA LEU A 328 -5.06 -15.72 4.32
C LEU A 328 -6.36 -16.43 4.71
N LYS A 329 -6.78 -17.45 3.95
CA LYS A 329 -7.96 -18.28 4.28
C LYS A 329 -7.85 -18.95 5.66
N GLN A 330 -6.67 -19.42 6.07
CA GLN A 330 -6.47 -19.94 7.43
C GLN A 330 -6.36 -18.82 8.47
N TYR A 331 -5.68 -17.72 8.17
CA TYR A 331 -5.53 -16.60 9.08
C TYR A 331 -6.90 -15.96 9.42
N TYR A 332 -7.75 -15.69 8.42
CA TYR A 332 -9.10 -15.18 8.66
C TYR A 332 -10.02 -16.20 9.35
N LYS A 333 -9.82 -17.52 9.13
CA LYS A 333 -10.52 -18.57 9.89
C LYS A 333 -10.15 -18.53 11.38
N VAL A 334 -8.87 -18.34 11.70
CA VAL A 334 -8.40 -18.15 13.09
C VAL A 334 -8.88 -16.81 13.66
N TRP A 335 -8.90 -15.75 12.85
CA TRP A 335 -9.42 -14.45 13.26
C TRP A 335 -10.88 -14.53 13.69
N LYS A 336 -11.75 -15.07 12.82
CA LYS A 336 -13.18 -15.20 13.09
C LYS A 336 -13.47 -16.07 14.33
N LYS A 337 -12.63 -17.08 14.62
CA LYS A 337 -12.73 -17.92 15.81
C LYS A 337 -12.41 -17.18 17.13
N TYR A 338 -11.70 -16.06 17.09
CA TYR A 338 -11.15 -15.41 18.29
C TYR A 338 -11.53 -13.95 18.50
N TYR A 339 -12.09 -13.29 17.48
CA TYR A 339 -12.25 -11.83 17.48
C TYR A 339 -13.57 -11.31 16.87
N ASP A 340 -14.38 -12.20 16.27
CA ASP A 340 -15.70 -11.94 15.68
C ASP A 340 -16.75 -12.95 16.22
N SER A 341 -16.47 -13.57 17.37
CA SER A 341 -17.16 -14.72 17.96
C SER A 341 -17.61 -14.45 19.39
#